data_AF-A0A118HYJ7-F1
#
_entry.id   AF-A0A118HYJ7-F1
#
_cell.length_a   1.000
_cell.length_b   1.000
_cell.length_c   1.000
_cell.angle_alpha   90.00
_cell.angle_beta   90.00
_cell.angle_gamma   90.00
#
_symmetry.space_group_name_H-M   'P 1'
#
loop_
_entity.id
_entity.type
_entity.pdbx_description
1 polymer ?
#
loop_
_entity_poly.entity_id
_entity_poly.type
_entity_poly.pdbx_seq_one_letter_code
_entity_poly.pdbx_strand_id
1 'polypeptide(L)'
;MKRLRLTIAIAAASLSIAAFAEGAAAQSKTRQEVLREFLQARHDGVIPSTKQDYPPSPALIERNKEIHRATVHGGERAPMFDAHDERFAVR
;
A
#
# COMPACT_ATOMS: atom_id res chain seq x y z
N MET A 1 -26.14 14.15 -44.52
CA MET A 1 -25.18 13.10 -44.08
C MET A 1 -23.98 13.60 -43.28
N LYS A 2 -23.37 14.76 -43.59
CA LYS A 2 -22.18 15.26 -42.84
C LYS A 2 -22.46 15.61 -41.36
N ARG A 3 -23.62 16.19 -41.05
CA ARG A 3 -24.01 16.57 -39.68
C ARG A 3 -24.22 15.37 -38.75
N LEU A 4 -24.77 14.26 -39.29
CA LEU A 4 -25.00 13.01 -38.56
C LEU A 4 -23.68 12.28 -38.21
N ARG A 5 -22.66 12.38 -39.08
CA ARG A 5 -21.32 11.82 -38.80
C ARG A 5 -20.58 12.62 -37.72
N LEU A 6 -20.77 13.94 -37.70
CA LEU A 6 -20.18 14.82 -36.69
C LEU A 6 -20.77 14.54 -35.30
N THR A 7 -22.08 14.32 -35.19
CA THR A 7 -22.72 13.99 -33.91
C THR A 7 -22.30 12.63 -33.36
N ILE A 8 -22.11 11.62 -34.23
CA ILE A 8 -21.61 10.30 -33.84
C ILE A 8 -20.15 10.39 -33.36
N ALA A 9 -19.31 11.17 -34.05
CA ALA A 9 -17.92 11.36 -33.66
C ALA A 9 -17.78 12.05 -32.28
N ILE A 10 -18.64 13.04 -31.98
CA ILE A 10 -18.66 13.72 -30.68
C ILE A 10 -19.12 12.76 -29.57
N ALA A 11 -20.18 11.97 -29.81
CA ALA A 11 -20.67 11.00 -28.84
C ALA A 11 -19.67 9.87 -28.55
N ALA A 12 -18.91 9.42 -29.56
CA ALA A 12 -17.84 8.46 -29.38
C ALA A 12 -16.66 9.05 -28.59
N ALA A 13 -16.31 10.32 -28.82
CA ALA A 13 -15.23 10.99 -28.10
C ALA A 13 -15.56 11.21 -26.61
N SER A 14 -16.82 11.53 -26.27
CA SER A 14 -17.23 11.70 -24.87
C SER A 14 -17.26 10.40 -24.07
N LEU A 15 -17.60 9.26 -24.71
CA LEU A 15 -17.49 7.94 -24.07
C LEU A 15 -16.04 7.55 -23.77
N SER A 16 -15.10 7.89 -24.65
CA SER A 16 -13.68 7.59 -24.47
C SER A 16 -13.07 8.34 -23.27
N ILE A 17 -13.49 9.59 -22.99
CA ILE A 17 -12.94 10.39 -21.88
C ILE A 17 -13.30 9.82 -20.50
N ALA A 18 -14.51 9.25 -20.36
CA ALA A 18 -14.96 8.66 -19.10
C ALA A 18 -14.14 7.41 -18.71
N ALA A 19 -13.69 6.62 -19.69
CA ALA A 19 -12.91 5.39 -19.45
C ALA A 19 -11.48 5.66 -18.92
N PHE A 20 -10.90 6.84 -19.19
CA PHE A 20 -9.59 7.23 -18.64
C PHE A 20 -9.69 7.91 -17.27
N ALA A 21 -10.88 8.36 -16.86
CA ALA A 21 -11.11 9.02 -15.58
C ALA A 21 -11.19 8.05 -14.39
N GLU A 22 -11.55 6.79 -14.63
CA GLU A 22 -11.62 5.75 -13.57
C GLU A 22 -10.26 5.49 -12.90
N GLY A 23 -9.14 5.64 -13.62
CA GLY A 23 -7.80 5.50 -13.05
C GLY A 23 -7.34 6.68 -12.21
N ALA A 24 -7.88 7.88 -12.45
CA ALA A 24 -7.56 9.10 -11.70
C ALA A 24 -8.36 9.23 -10.39
N ALA A 25 -9.44 8.43 -10.26
CA ALA A 25 -10.31 8.40 -9.08
C ALA A 25 -9.96 7.26 -8.10
N ALA A 26 -8.81 6.60 -8.23
CA ALA A 26 -8.27 5.80 -7.14
C ALA A 26 -8.04 6.76 -5.96
N GLN A 27 -8.94 6.73 -4.96
CA GLN A 27 -8.82 7.55 -3.75
C GLN A 27 -7.40 7.40 -3.21
N SER A 28 -6.65 8.50 -3.24
CA SER A 28 -5.31 8.52 -2.68
C SER A 28 -5.43 8.28 -1.18
N LYS A 29 -4.70 7.27 -0.69
CA LYS A 29 -4.59 7.03 0.74
C LYS A 29 -4.02 8.29 1.39
N THR A 30 -4.62 8.69 2.49
CA THR A 30 -4.08 9.73 3.35
C THR A 30 -2.70 9.32 3.86
N ARG A 31 -1.86 10.30 4.22
CA ARG A 31 -0.54 10.03 4.82
C ARG A 31 -0.64 9.10 6.03
N GLN A 32 -1.70 9.27 6.84
CA GLN A 32 -1.94 8.45 8.02
C GLN A 32 -2.24 7.00 7.65
N GLU A 33 -3.04 6.75 6.61
CA GLU A 33 -3.33 5.39 6.14
C GLU A 33 -2.07 4.72 5.59
N VAL A 34 -1.27 5.43 4.80
CA VAL A 34 0.00 4.89 4.27
C VAL A 34 0.96 4.54 5.40
N LEU A 35 1.07 5.40 6.43
CA LEU A 35 1.92 5.12 7.59
C LEU A 35 1.43 3.92 8.38
N ARG A 36 0.11 3.79 8.59
CA ARG A 36 -0.46 2.62 9.28
C ARG A 36 -0.13 1.32 8.54
N GLU A 37 -0.30 1.31 7.23
CA GLU A 37 0.04 0.12 6.41
C GLU A 37 1.53 -0.18 6.42
N PHE A 38 2.37 0.84 6.39
CA PHE A 38 3.81 0.68 6.49
C PHE A 38 4.22 0.07 7.84
N LEU A 39 3.62 0.51 8.94
CA LEU A 39 3.87 -0.07 10.27
C LEU A 39 3.38 -1.51 10.36
N GLN A 40 2.20 -1.82 9.81
CA GLN A 40 1.69 -3.19 9.71
C GLN A 40 2.66 -4.09 8.93
N ALA A 41 3.13 -3.64 7.76
CA ALA A 41 4.11 -4.38 6.97
C ALA A 41 5.44 -4.62 7.71
N ARG A 42 5.84 -3.67 8.55
CA ARG A 42 7.03 -3.82 9.41
C ARG A 42 6.80 -4.86 10.51
N HIS A 43 5.66 -4.82 11.17
CA HIS A 43 5.22 -5.79 12.17
C HIS A 43 5.19 -7.21 11.57
N ASP A 44 4.67 -7.34 10.35
CA ASP A 44 4.56 -8.61 9.64
C ASP A 44 5.90 -9.11 9.07
N GLY A 45 6.98 -8.32 9.19
CA GLY A 45 8.34 -8.68 8.77
C GLY A 45 8.57 -8.66 7.26
N VAL A 46 7.61 -8.18 6.46
CA VAL A 46 7.68 -8.20 4.99
C VAL A 46 8.50 -7.07 4.38
N ILE A 47 9.01 -6.14 5.20
CA ILE A 47 9.91 -5.08 4.75
C ILE A 47 11.36 -5.56 4.82
N PRO A 48 12.03 -5.81 3.68
CA PRO A 48 13.44 -6.16 3.68
C PRO A 48 14.32 -4.98 4.11
N SER A 49 15.42 -5.27 4.79
CA SER A 49 16.38 -4.23 5.23
C SER A 49 17.25 -3.70 4.08
N THR A 50 17.44 -4.49 3.03
CA THR A 50 18.21 -4.11 1.84
C THR A 50 17.33 -4.17 0.59
N LYS A 51 17.72 -3.45 -0.47
CA LYS A 51 16.96 -3.42 -1.72
C LYS A 51 17.12 -4.71 -2.54
N GLN A 52 18.21 -5.44 -2.32
CA GLN A 52 18.55 -6.67 -3.03
C GLN A 52 17.71 -7.86 -2.56
N ASP A 53 17.17 -7.79 -1.34
CA ASP A 53 16.37 -8.85 -0.73
C ASP A 53 14.88 -8.73 -1.09
N TYR A 54 14.54 -8.11 -2.22
CA TYR A 54 13.16 -7.98 -2.69
C TYR A 54 12.91 -8.90 -3.90
N PRO A 55 11.86 -9.76 -3.86
CA PRO A 55 10.94 -9.97 -2.74
C PRO A 55 11.61 -10.75 -1.58
N PRO A 56 11.23 -10.51 -0.31
CA PRO A 56 11.84 -11.17 0.83
C PRO A 56 11.52 -12.67 0.85
N SER A 57 12.52 -13.48 1.17
CA SER A 57 12.32 -14.92 1.36
C SER A 57 11.52 -15.20 2.65
N PRO A 58 10.83 -16.35 2.76
CA PRO A 58 10.14 -16.73 3.98
C PRO A 58 11.04 -16.72 5.23
N ALA A 59 12.29 -17.15 5.10
CA ALA A 59 13.25 -17.12 6.19
C ALA A 59 13.60 -15.69 6.64
N LEU A 60 13.68 -14.74 5.69
CA LEU A 60 13.89 -13.33 6.02
C LEU A 60 12.68 -12.72 6.72
N ILE A 61 11.46 -13.06 6.28
CA ILE A 61 10.21 -12.63 6.93
C ILE A 61 10.19 -13.08 8.39
N GLU A 62 10.44 -14.36 8.66
CA GLU A 62 10.44 -14.90 10.03
C GLU A 62 11.55 -14.29 10.90
N ARG A 63 12.76 -14.11 10.36
CA ARG A 63 13.84 -13.40 11.05
C ARG A 63 13.43 -11.97 11.41
N ASN A 64 12.80 -11.25 10.47
CA ASN A 64 12.40 -9.87 10.69
C ASN A 64 11.30 -9.78 11.76
N LYS A 65 10.32 -10.70 11.75
CA LYS A 65 9.30 -10.81 12.81
C LYS A 65 9.93 -11.07 14.17
N GLU A 66 10.93 -11.95 14.24
CA GLU A 66 11.62 -12.25 15.49
C GLU A 66 12.36 -11.03 16.05
N ILE A 67 13.11 -10.32 15.20
CA ILE A 67 13.78 -9.06 15.58
C ILE A 67 12.76 -8.02 16.03
N HIS A 68 11.66 -7.86 15.27
CA HIS A 68 10.60 -6.92 15.58
C HIS A 68 9.99 -7.22 16.95
N ARG A 69 9.57 -8.46 17.17
CA ARG A 69 9.05 -8.95 18.46
C ARG A 69 10.01 -8.71 19.62
N ALA A 70 11.30 -9.02 19.45
CA ALA A 70 12.28 -8.84 20.52
C ALA A 70 12.50 -7.37 20.90
N THR A 71 12.39 -6.46 19.93
CA THR A 71 12.71 -5.02 20.12
C THR A 71 11.49 -4.15 20.42
N VAL A 72 10.31 -4.55 19.95
CA VAL A 72 9.06 -3.79 20.10
C VAL A 72 8.18 -4.37 21.20
N HIS A 73 8.09 -5.69 21.29
CA HIS A 73 7.14 -6.45 22.11
C HIS A 73 7.81 -7.30 23.21
N GLY A 74 9.08 -7.04 23.52
CA GLY A 74 9.80 -7.72 24.60
C GLY A 74 9.93 -9.24 24.46
N GLY A 75 9.80 -9.80 23.25
CA GLY A 75 9.92 -11.24 23.02
C GLY A 75 8.60 -12.03 23.07
N GLU A 76 7.44 -11.37 23.19
CA GLU A 76 6.13 -12.03 23.22
C GLU A 76 5.88 -12.91 21.99
N ARG A 77 5.54 -14.19 22.15
CA ARG A 77 5.57 -15.19 21.05
C ARG A 77 4.80 -14.78 19.79
N ALA A 78 3.62 -14.18 19.91
CA ALA A 78 2.75 -13.79 18.81
C ALA A 78 2.07 -12.46 19.14
N PRO A 79 2.81 -11.33 19.08
CA PRO A 79 2.25 -10.05 19.42
C PRO A 79 1.23 -9.63 18.35
N MET A 80 0.19 -8.91 18.79
CA MET A 80 -0.74 -8.26 17.88
C MET A 80 -0.19 -6.89 17.48
N PHE A 81 -0.62 -6.39 16.31
CA PHE A 81 -0.37 -4.99 15.94
C PHE A 81 -1.09 -4.07 16.93
N ASP A 82 -0.33 -3.30 17.72
CA ASP A 82 -0.88 -2.53 18.84
C ASP A 82 -0.18 -1.16 19.03
N ALA A 83 -0.39 -0.52 20.18
CA ALA A 83 0.19 0.78 20.49
C ALA A 83 1.73 0.81 20.50
N HIS A 84 2.40 -0.32 20.73
CA HIS A 84 3.86 -0.42 20.66
C HIS A 84 4.40 -0.23 19.24
N ASP A 85 3.59 -0.54 18.22
CA ASP A 85 3.92 -0.35 16.80
C ASP A 85 3.72 1.10 16.37
N GLU A 86 2.66 1.75 16.86
CA GLU A 86 2.29 3.12 16.49
C GLU A 86 3.15 4.20 17.15
N ARG A 87 3.93 3.85 18.18
CA ARG A 87 4.75 4.81 18.95
C ARG A 87 5.75 5.63 18.12
N PHE A 88 6.07 5.18 16.91
CA PHE A 88 6.98 5.86 15.98
C PHE A 88 6.27 6.68 14.89
N ALA A 89 4.93 6.61 14.78
CA ALA A 89 4.17 7.28 13.72
C ALA A 89 3.89 8.78 13.98
N VAL A 90 4.08 9.26 15.22
CA VAL A 90 3.58 10.57 15.69
C VAL A 90 4.70 11.63 15.81
N ARG A 91 5.80 11.51 15.06
CA ARG A 91 6.87 12.52 15.03
C ARG A 91 6.91 13.30 13.72
#